data_AF-A0A7X1EBL6-F1
#
_entry.id   AF-A0A7X1EBL6-F1
#
_cell.length_a   1.000
_cell.length_b   1.000
_cell.length_c   1.000
_cell.angle_alpha   90.00
_cell.angle_beta   90.00
_cell.angle_gamma   90.00
#
_symmetry.space_group_name_H-M   'P 1'
#
loop_
_entity.id
_entity.type
_entity.pdbx_description
1 polymer ?
#
loop_
_entity_poly.entity_id
_entity_poly.type
_entity_poly.pdbx_seq_one_letter_code
_entity_poly.pdbx_strand_id
1 'polypeptide(L)' 'MKKLVPPYQVTPAQIYRSVASSTAIETGKPVQEIERQLKRNRTLAKNVGLASKSRDPI' A
#
# COMPACT_ATOMS: atom_id res chain seq x y z
N MET A 1 16.52 -32.61 5.61
CA MET A 1 16.67 -31.16 5.93
C MET A 1 15.39 -30.45 5.52
N LYS A 2 14.64 -29.82 6.44
CA LYS A 2 13.45 -29.04 6.08
C LYS A 2 13.92 -27.72 5.47
N LYS A 3 13.61 -27.48 4.20
CA LYS A 3 13.89 -26.22 3.50
C LYS A 3 13.01 -25.14 4.15
N LEU A 4 13.59 -24.25 4.95
CA LEU A 4 12.87 -23.11 5.51
C LEU A 4 12.50 -22.19 4.35
N VAL A 5 11.21 -22.12 4.02
CA VAL A 5 10.70 -21.14 3.06
C VAL A 5 10.77 -19.78 3.76
N PRO A 6 11.50 -18.78 3.23
CA PRO A 6 11.51 -17.46 3.84
C PRO A 6 10.07 -16.93 3.93
N PRO A 7 9.70 -16.25 5.03
CA PRO A 7 8.36 -15.69 5.16
C PRO A 7 8.07 -14.78 3.97
N TYR A 8 6.91 -14.97 3.35
CA TYR A 8 6.49 -14.18 2.20
C TYR A 8 6.42 -12.71 2.62
N GLN A 9 7.34 -11.90 2.11
CA GLN A 9 7.36 -10.47 2.37
C GLN A 9 6.39 -9.78 1.44
N VAL A 10 5.30 -9.24 2.01
CA VAL A 10 4.36 -8.41 1.26
C VAL A 10 5.03 -7.09 0.93
N THR A 11 4.94 -6.69 -0.33
CA THR A 11 5.49 -5.42 -0.82
C THR A 11 4.46 -4.29 -0.70
N PRO A 12 4.91 -3.03 -0.55
CA PRO A 12 4.03 -1.86 -0.57
C PRO A 12 3.11 -1.80 -1.79
N ALA A 13 3.64 -2.20 -2.94
CA ALA A 13 2.87 -2.25 -4.18
C ALA A 13 1.71 -3.27 -4.13
N GLN A 14 1.89 -4.39 -3.43
CA GLN A 14 0.82 -5.37 -3.25
C GLN A 14 -0.27 -4.84 -2.34
N ILE A 15 0.09 -4.10 -1.30
CA ILE A 15 -0.90 -3.51 -0.40
C ILE A 15 -1.65 -2.38 -1.09
N TYR A 16 -0.96 -1.51 -1.84
CA TYR A 16 -1.63 -0.49 -2.66
C TYR A 16 -2.62 -1.09 -3.64
N ARG A 17 -2.25 -2.18 -4.33
CA ARG A 17 -3.16 -2.89 -5.25
C ARG A 17 -4.37 -3.45 -4.52
N SER A 18 -4.16 -4.10 -3.37
CA SER A 18 -5.25 -4.72 -2.59
C SER A 18 -6.23 -3.68 -2.06
N VAL A 19 -5.73 -2.58 -1.48
CA VAL A 19 -6.55 -1.47 -0.99
C VAL A 19 -7.28 -0.80 -2.15
N ALA A 20 -6.58 -0.47 -3.24
CA ALA A 20 -7.22 0.18 -4.38
C ALA A 20 -8.30 -0.70 -5.04
N SER A 21 -8.08 -2.02 -5.10
CA SER A 21 -9.07 -2.94 -5.64
C SER A 21 -10.32 -3.06 -4.78
N SER A 22 -10.19 -3.14 -3.45
CA SER A 22 -11.35 -3.20 -2.55
C SER A 22 -12.14 -1.90 -2.57
N THR A 23 -11.45 -0.75 -2.54
CA THR A 23 -12.09 0.57 -2.68
C THR A 23 -12.77 0.73 -4.04
N ALA A 24 -12.17 0.24 -5.13
CA ALA A 24 -12.79 0.33 -6.46
C ALA A 24 -14.12 -0.43 -6.53
N ILE A 25 -14.21 -1.59 -5.86
CA ILE A 25 -15.46 -2.36 -5.76
C ILE A 25 -16.51 -1.57 -4.98
N GLU A 26 -16.10 -0.96 -3.86
CA GLU A 26 -17.01 -0.20 -3.01
C GLU A 26 -17.49 1.10 -3.65
N THR A 27 -16.60 1.83 -4.33
CA THR A 27 -16.89 3.18 -4.83
C THR A 27 -17.16 3.25 -6.34
N GLY A 28 -16.99 2.15 -7.07
CA GLY A 28 -17.12 2.10 -8.53
C GLY A 28 -16.08 2.92 -9.32
N LYS A 29 -15.01 3.39 -8.66
CA LYS A 29 -13.97 4.20 -9.30
C LYS A 29 -12.87 3.32 -9.88
N PRO A 30 -12.16 3.74 -10.94
CA PRO A 30 -11.06 2.96 -11.50
C PRO A 30 -9.94 2.72 -10.47
N VAL A 31 -9.45 1.48 -10.39
CA VAL A 31 -8.36 1.08 -9.48
C VAL A 31 -7.12 1.96 -9.64
N GLN A 32 -6.75 2.29 -10.88
CA GLN A 32 -5.57 3.09 -11.20
C GLN A 32 -5.69 4.53 -10.68
N GLU A 33 -6.90 5.07 -10.62
CA GLU A 33 -7.16 6.39 -10.04
C GLU A 33 -6.95 6.36 -8.52
N ILE A 34 -7.52 5.35 -7.86
CA ILE A 34 -7.39 5.17 -6.41
C ILE A 34 -5.93 4.94 -6.03
N GLU A 35 -5.20 4.07 -6.73
CA GLU A 35 -3.77 3.85 -6.48
C GLU A 35 -2.96 5.14 -6.59
N ARG A 36 -3.22 5.96 -7.62
CA ARG A 36 -2.54 7.24 -7.81
C ARG A 36 -2.86 8.20 -6.66
N GLN A 37 -4.11 8.22 -6.20
CA GLN A 37 -4.50 9.03 -5.04
C GLN A 37 -3.79 8.57 -3.76
N LEU A 38 -3.76 7.26 -3.49
CA LEU A 38 -3.11 6.68 -2.32
C LEU A 38 -1.61 7.00 -2.28
N LYS A 39 -0.92 6.94 -3.42
CA LYS A 39 0.50 7.33 -3.54
C LYS A 39 0.69 8.82 -3.24
N ARG A 40 -0.15 9.69 -3.83
CA ARG A 40 -0.11 11.15 -3.55
C ARG A 40 -0.34 11.45 -2.08
N ASN A 41 -1.34 10.82 -1.45
CA ASN A 41 -1.65 11.00 -0.03
C ASN A 41 -0.46 10.60 0.85
N ARG A 42 0.24 9.49 0.54
CA ARG A 42 1.44 9.10 1.28
C ARG A 42 2.57 10.11 1.11
N THR A 43 2.78 10.67 -0.07
CA THR A 43 3.78 11.73 -0.29
C THR A 43 3.45 12.97 0.54
N LEU A 44 2.19 13.41 0.54
CA LEU A 44 1.76 14.55 1.35
C LEU A 44 1.94 14.27 2.84
N ALA A 45 1.51 13.09 3.33
CA ALA A 45 1.67 12.67 4.72
C ALA A 45 3.14 12.62 5.15
N LYS A 46 4.06 12.21 4.26
CA LYS A 46 5.50 12.28 4.52
C LYS A 46 5.99 13.72 4.63
N ASN A 47 5.56 14.58 3.72
CA ASN A 47 5.98 15.99 3.68
C ASN A 47 5.52 16.75 4.93
N VAL A 48 4.38 16.40 5.51
CA VAL A 48 3.88 16.99 6.77
C VAL A 48 4.34 16.25 8.03
N GLY A 49 5.28 15.30 7.91
CA GLY A 49 5.83 14.55 9.05
C GLY A 49 4.92 13.47 9.65
N LEU A 50 3.64 13.38 9.21
CA LEU A 50 2.65 12.41 9.69
C LEU A 50 2.96 10.95 9.30
N ALA A 51 3.84 10.74 8.33
CA ALA A 51 4.30 9.41 7.92
C ALA A 51 5.80 9.18 8.21
N SER A 52 6.37 9.87 9.22
CA SER A 52 7.80 9.80 9.49
C SER A 52 8.20 8.76 10.57
N LYS A 53 9.07 7.83 10.13
CA LYS A 53 10.13 7.15 10.91
C LYS A 53 9.72 6.37 12.19
N SER A 54 8.92 5.32 12.05
CA SER A 54 9.19 4.01 12.70
C SER A 54 8.05 3.04 12.35
N ARG A 55 8.39 1.91 11.71
CA ARG A 55 7.47 0.78 11.46
C ARG A 55 6.34 0.97 10.42
N ASP A 56 6.69 1.27 9.18
CA ASP A 56 5.77 0.97 8.06
C ASP A 56 6.29 -0.20 7.23
N PRO A 57 6.13 -1.47 7.66
CA PRO A 57 5.98 -2.57 6.71
C PRO A 57 4.54 -2.51 6.21
N ILE A 58 4.33 -1.66 5.20
CA ILE A 58 3.18 -1.78 4.30
C ILE A 58 3.74 -1.72 2.90
#